data_AF-A0A3N5VGB2-F1
#
_entry.id   AF-A0A3N5VGB2-F1
#
_cell.length_a   1.000
_cell.length_b   1.000
_cell.length_c   1.000
_cell.angle_alpha   90.00
_cell.angle_beta   90.00
_cell.angle_gamma   90.00
#
_symmetry.space_group_name_H-M   'P 1'
#
loop_
_entity.id
_entity.type
_entity.pdbx_description
1 polymer ?
#
loop_
_entity_poly.entity_id
_entity_poly.type
_entity_poly.pdbx_seq_one_letter_code
_entity_poly.pdbx_strand_id
1 'polypeptide(L)'
;MRKARWLANWQNSSSKPVIYHCISRVVDRRFVFGERECEAFRMYLRMYENFSGCRVLSYCMMSNHFHLLLEVPPMAEEGLSDGELLKRLSGLYSEAFVAGVAAELEEARRQVSAGVVEEAVVVARIHARFTYRMHDLSEFMKGLLIRFTRWFNRIHSRTGTLWEERFKSVIVESGVAARTMAAYIDLNPLRAGMVEDPADYRWSSYGEAMGGGAKGNGKKAREGLVRAYFCDQGVGFEAEKWREVSRLYRRLMGIELQRKSGHAQVQSRGPVTKNTADLLESADNETALPDLDMAAMLRCRVRYFTDGAVIGSKTFVNEAFELARDRFTSKRKDGARRLRGSGKPAAGLLWSARDLRVGIG
;
A
#
# COMPACT_ATOMS: atom_id res chain seq x y z
N MET A 1 -14.87 -39.10 -0.67
CA MET A 1 -15.01 -37.67 -0.26
C MET A 1 -13.75 -37.24 0.48
N ARG A 2 -12.91 -36.39 -0.11
CA ARG A 2 -11.76 -35.79 0.60
C ARG A 2 -12.31 -34.83 1.66
N LYS A 3 -12.07 -35.13 2.95
CA LYS A 3 -12.35 -34.21 4.06
C LYS A 3 -11.75 -32.84 3.73
N ALA A 4 -12.59 -31.80 3.73
CA ALA A 4 -12.16 -30.42 3.61
C ALA A 4 -11.12 -30.15 4.70
N ARG A 5 -9.86 -29.92 4.30
CA ARG A 5 -8.81 -29.50 5.21
C ARG A 5 -9.21 -28.14 5.77
N TRP A 6 -9.53 -28.10 7.06
CA TRP A 6 -9.33 -26.97 7.97
C TRP A 6 -9.60 -25.59 7.35
N LEU A 7 -10.87 -25.23 7.16
CA LEU A 7 -11.21 -23.82 7.14
C LEU A 7 -10.88 -23.29 8.54
N ALA A 8 -10.01 -22.28 8.60
CA ALA A 8 -9.70 -21.58 9.83
C ALA A 8 -10.99 -21.11 10.51
N ASN A 9 -11.34 -21.68 11.67
CA ASN A 9 -12.61 -21.39 12.37
C ASN A 9 -12.81 -19.90 12.70
N TRP A 10 -11.73 -19.09 12.64
CA TRP A 10 -11.76 -17.65 12.86
C TRP A 10 -12.05 -16.81 11.60
N GLN A 11 -12.24 -17.41 10.42
CA GLN A 11 -12.50 -16.66 9.18
C GLN A 11 -13.74 -15.76 9.27
N ASN A 12 -14.74 -16.15 10.06
CA ASN A 12 -15.97 -15.38 10.29
C ASN A 12 -15.99 -14.76 11.69
N SER A 13 -14.82 -14.51 12.28
CA SER A 13 -14.74 -13.91 13.61
C SER A 13 -15.33 -12.50 13.59
N SER A 14 -16.27 -12.22 14.49
CA SER A 14 -16.80 -10.87 14.73
C SER A 14 -15.81 -9.93 15.42
N SER A 15 -14.71 -10.47 15.97
CA SER A 15 -13.75 -9.70 16.78
C SER A 15 -12.34 -9.66 16.20
N LYS A 16 -11.94 -10.66 15.40
CA LYS A 16 -10.57 -10.77 14.87
C LYS A 16 -10.52 -10.48 13.37
N PRO A 17 -9.64 -9.57 12.91
CA PRO A 17 -9.40 -9.39 11.49
C PRO A 17 -8.81 -10.66 10.85
N VAL A 18 -9.14 -10.90 9.59
CA VAL A 18 -8.59 -12.01 8.81
C VAL A 18 -7.61 -11.47 7.79
N ILE A 19 -6.43 -12.09 7.68
CA ILE A 19 -5.41 -11.71 6.70
C ILE A 19 -5.43 -12.74 5.58
N TYR A 20 -5.43 -12.24 4.34
CA TYR A 20 -5.42 -13.06 3.13
C TYR A 20 -4.22 -12.72 2.25
N HIS A 21 -3.53 -13.75 1.77
CA HIS A 21 -2.65 -13.63 0.62
C HIS A 21 -3.46 -13.89 -0.64
N CYS A 22 -3.63 -12.86 -1.46
CA CYS A 22 -4.39 -12.88 -2.69
C CYS A 22 -3.47 -12.81 -3.91
N ILE A 23 -3.81 -13.57 -4.94
CA ILE A 23 -3.08 -13.59 -6.22
C ILE A 23 -4.10 -13.58 -7.36
N SER A 24 -3.89 -12.73 -8.36
CA SER A 24 -4.60 -12.84 -9.63
C SER A 24 -3.65 -12.66 -10.79
N ARG A 25 -3.90 -13.42 -11.86
CA ARG A 25 -3.03 -13.57 -13.04
C ARG A 25 -3.80 -13.20 -14.29
N VAL A 26 -3.09 -12.60 -15.23
CA VAL A 26 -3.62 -12.13 -16.51
C VAL A 26 -3.76 -13.29 -17.48
N VAL A 27 -4.84 -13.28 -18.27
CA VAL A 27 -5.14 -14.31 -19.29
C VAL A 27 -3.95 -14.50 -20.25
N ASP A 28 -3.70 -15.77 -20.60
CA ASP A 28 -2.58 -16.23 -21.41
C ASP A 28 -1.20 -15.86 -20.84
N ARG A 29 -1.14 -15.53 -19.54
CA ARG A 29 0.06 -15.11 -18.83
C ARG A 29 0.77 -13.91 -19.48
N ARG A 30 0.04 -13.10 -20.24
CA ARG A 30 0.60 -11.95 -20.97
C ARG A 30 1.20 -10.94 -20.00
N PHE A 31 2.35 -10.40 -20.38
CA PHE A 31 3.00 -9.32 -19.64
C PHE A 31 2.30 -8.00 -19.96
N VAL A 32 1.38 -7.58 -19.08
CA VAL A 32 0.58 -6.36 -19.27
C VAL A 32 0.89 -5.28 -18.23
N PHE A 33 1.63 -5.62 -17.17
CA PHE A 33 2.00 -4.66 -16.14
C PHE A 33 3.27 -3.90 -16.53
N GLY A 34 3.10 -2.91 -17.41
CA GLY A 34 4.08 -1.84 -17.62
C GLY A 34 4.00 -0.77 -16.52
N GLU A 35 4.83 0.26 -16.60
CA GLU A 35 4.84 1.34 -15.60
C GLU A 35 3.49 2.02 -15.45
N ARG A 36 2.86 2.41 -16.58
CA ARG A 36 1.55 3.08 -16.59
C ARG A 36 0.45 2.20 -15.97
N GLU A 37 0.44 0.92 -16.31
CA GLU A 37 -0.50 -0.05 -15.79
C GLU A 37 -0.30 -0.29 -14.30
N CYS A 38 0.94 -0.38 -13.85
CA CYS A 38 1.28 -0.48 -12.44
C CYS A 38 0.80 0.76 -11.66
N GLU A 39 1.01 1.97 -12.20
CA GLU A 39 0.51 3.20 -11.56
C GLU A 39 -1.00 3.22 -11.42
N ALA A 40 -1.71 2.88 -12.50
CA ALA A 40 -3.17 2.83 -12.49
C ALA A 40 -3.69 1.75 -11.53
N PHE A 41 -3.07 0.57 -11.51
CA PHE A 41 -3.46 -0.50 -10.59
C PHE A 41 -3.24 -0.08 -9.14
N ARG A 42 -2.08 0.49 -8.80
CA ARG A 42 -1.80 1.01 -7.45
C ARG A 42 -2.80 2.09 -7.04
N MET A 43 -3.14 3.00 -7.94
CA MET A 43 -4.15 4.03 -7.70
C MET A 43 -5.50 3.39 -7.34
N TYR A 44 -5.99 2.44 -8.14
CA TYR A 44 -7.25 1.76 -7.84
C TYR A 44 -7.18 0.93 -6.56
N LEU A 45 -6.05 0.28 -6.28
CA LEU A 45 -5.83 -0.45 -5.02
C LEU A 45 -6.02 0.49 -3.82
N ARG A 46 -5.42 1.68 -3.84
CA ARG A 46 -5.55 2.68 -2.76
C ARG A 46 -6.95 3.30 -2.70
N MET A 47 -7.62 3.52 -3.82
CA MET A 47 -9.02 3.96 -3.83
C MET A 47 -9.94 2.94 -3.12
N TYR A 48 -9.77 1.65 -3.44
CA TYR A 48 -10.56 0.59 -2.82
C TYR A 48 -10.19 0.37 -1.35
N GLU A 49 -8.92 0.50 -0.97
CA GLU A 49 -8.49 0.49 0.43
C GLU A 49 -9.17 1.59 1.25
N ASN A 50 -9.27 2.80 0.70
CA ASN A 50 -9.94 3.91 1.38
C ASN A 50 -11.47 3.76 1.45
N PHE A 51 -12.07 3.03 0.51
CA PHE A 51 -13.53 2.83 0.45
C PHE A 51 -14.00 1.65 1.31
N SER A 52 -13.29 0.52 1.30
CA SER A 52 -13.86 -0.74 1.77
C SER A 52 -13.70 -0.99 3.27
N GLY A 53 -12.77 -0.30 3.94
CA GLY A 53 -12.35 -0.66 5.30
C GLY A 53 -11.41 -1.88 5.36
N CYS A 54 -11.12 -2.53 4.22
CA CYS A 54 -10.02 -3.48 4.11
C CYS A 54 -8.69 -2.72 4.11
N ARG A 55 -7.62 -3.38 4.57
CA ARG A 55 -6.34 -2.73 4.82
C ARG A 55 -5.23 -3.47 4.08
N VAL A 56 -4.47 -2.75 3.26
CA VAL A 56 -3.39 -3.33 2.45
C VAL A 56 -2.12 -3.40 3.29
N LEU A 57 -1.72 -4.60 3.67
CA LEU A 57 -0.53 -4.82 4.49
C LEU A 57 0.75 -4.85 3.64
N SER A 58 0.72 -5.57 2.52
CA SER A 58 1.80 -5.61 1.53
C SER A 58 1.23 -5.90 0.14
N TYR A 59 1.90 -5.49 -0.92
CA TYR A 59 1.57 -5.89 -2.29
C TYR A 59 2.83 -5.94 -3.14
N CYS A 60 2.77 -6.66 -4.26
CA CYS A 60 3.77 -6.62 -5.32
C CYS A 60 3.12 -6.92 -6.67
N MET A 61 3.23 -6.00 -7.63
CA MET A 61 2.86 -6.27 -9.02
C MET A 61 4.05 -6.89 -9.74
N MET A 62 3.84 -8.04 -10.36
CA MET A 62 4.77 -8.68 -11.29
C MET A 62 4.36 -8.37 -12.73
N SER A 63 5.07 -8.89 -13.73
CA SER A 63 4.78 -8.60 -15.15
C SER A 63 3.42 -9.10 -15.64
N ASN A 64 2.90 -10.22 -15.13
CA ASN A 64 1.61 -10.81 -15.53
C ASN A 64 0.66 -11.19 -14.37
N HIS A 65 1.03 -10.88 -13.13
CA HIS A 65 0.21 -11.17 -11.96
C HIS A 65 0.56 -10.21 -10.84
N PHE A 66 -0.22 -10.17 -9.77
CA PHE A 66 0.14 -9.46 -8.56
C PHE A 66 -0.07 -10.34 -7.34
N HIS A 67 0.61 -9.99 -6.26
CA HIS A 67 0.41 -10.50 -4.92
C HIS A 67 -0.10 -9.37 -4.03
N LEU A 68 -1.05 -9.68 -3.16
CA LEU A 68 -1.65 -8.74 -2.21
C LEU A 68 -1.82 -9.43 -0.86
N LEU A 69 -1.31 -8.83 0.21
CA LEU A 69 -1.63 -9.20 1.59
C LEU A 69 -2.68 -8.23 2.10
N LEU A 70 -3.92 -8.70 2.18
CA LEU A 70 -5.07 -7.89 2.57
C LEU A 70 -5.58 -8.33 3.94
N GLU A 71 -5.70 -7.38 4.86
CA GLU A 71 -6.39 -7.58 6.12
C GLU A 71 -7.84 -7.11 6.00
N VAL A 72 -8.78 -7.95 6.40
CA VAL A 72 -10.22 -7.69 6.40
C VAL A 72 -10.69 -7.69 7.85
N PRO A 73 -10.85 -6.50 8.46
CA PRO A 73 -11.45 -6.39 9.79
C PRO A 73 -12.95 -6.72 9.73
N PRO A 74 -13.54 -7.28 10.80
CA PRO A 74 -14.99 -7.35 10.89
C PRO A 74 -15.61 -5.94 10.87
N MET A 75 -16.82 -5.82 10.34
CA MET A 75 -17.63 -4.61 10.52
C MET A 75 -18.05 -4.54 11.99
N ALA A 76 -18.04 -3.33 12.58
CA ALA A 76 -18.57 -3.11 13.92
C ALA A 76 -20.07 -3.46 13.97
N GLU A 77 -20.57 -3.92 15.12
CA GLU A 77 -21.98 -4.33 15.27
C GLU A 77 -22.93 -3.15 15.04
N GLU A 78 -22.54 -1.97 15.49
CA GLU A 78 -23.21 -0.69 15.29
C GLU A 78 -23.11 -0.14 13.85
N GLY A 79 -22.33 -0.79 12.98
CA GLY A 79 -22.08 -0.33 11.62
C GLY A 79 -21.16 0.88 11.53
N LEU A 80 -21.36 1.73 10.52
CA LEU A 80 -20.58 2.95 10.31
C LEU A 80 -21.40 4.17 10.75
N SER A 81 -20.72 5.20 11.24
CA SER A 81 -21.34 6.52 11.34
C SER A 81 -21.51 7.14 9.96
N ASP A 82 -22.47 8.07 9.82
CA ASP A 82 -22.71 8.81 8.57
C ASP A 82 -21.42 9.49 8.07
N GLY A 83 -20.66 10.11 8.98
CA GLY A 83 -19.40 10.77 8.65
C GLY A 83 -18.32 9.82 8.12
N GLU A 84 -18.17 8.63 8.72
CA GLU A 84 -17.21 7.64 8.24
C GLU A 84 -17.66 7.02 6.91
N LEU A 85 -18.96 6.78 6.71
CA LEU A 85 -19.51 6.35 5.42
C LEU A 85 -19.18 7.38 4.33
N LEU A 86 -19.50 8.65 4.52
CA LEU A 86 -19.24 9.72 3.54
C LEU A 86 -17.75 9.85 3.23
N LYS A 87 -16.90 9.78 4.25
CA LYS A 87 -15.44 9.77 4.08
C LYS A 87 -14.98 8.59 3.23
N ARG A 88 -15.50 7.38 3.44
CA ARG A 88 -15.18 6.21 2.60
C ARG A 88 -15.69 6.37 1.17
N LEU A 89 -16.88 6.94 0.97
CA LEU A 89 -17.43 7.22 -0.35
C LEU A 89 -16.54 8.17 -1.15
N SER A 90 -15.92 9.17 -0.51
CA SER A 90 -14.97 10.09 -1.16
C SER A 90 -13.74 9.38 -1.78
N GLY A 91 -13.42 8.17 -1.33
CA GLY A 91 -12.33 7.37 -1.91
C GLY A 91 -12.63 6.80 -3.30
N LEU A 92 -13.91 6.75 -3.70
CA LEU A 92 -14.35 6.12 -4.96
C LEU A 92 -15.26 7.00 -5.81
N TYR A 93 -16.07 7.86 -5.20
CA TYR A 93 -17.09 8.67 -5.87
C TYR A 93 -16.70 10.15 -5.92
N SER A 94 -17.26 10.87 -6.89
CA SER A 94 -17.06 12.32 -7.03
C SER A 94 -17.67 13.09 -5.87
N GLU A 95 -17.13 14.27 -5.56
CA GLU A 95 -17.63 15.16 -4.50
C GLU A 95 -19.14 15.44 -4.63
N ALA A 96 -19.63 15.71 -5.85
CA ALA A 96 -21.06 15.94 -6.09
C ALA A 96 -21.95 14.74 -5.72
N PHE A 97 -21.45 13.52 -5.94
CA PHE A 97 -22.18 12.30 -5.57
C PHE A 97 -22.21 12.13 -4.05
N VAL A 98 -21.07 12.35 -3.39
CA VAL A 98 -20.97 12.26 -1.92
C VAL A 98 -21.83 13.33 -1.25
N ALA A 99 -21.86 14.55 -1.78
CA ALA A 99 -22.73 15.63 -1.31
C ALA A 99 -24.22 15.27 -1.45
N GLY A 100 -24.61 14.62 -2.55
CA GLY A 100 -25.97 14.10 -2.72
C GLY A 100 -26.34 13.06 -1.66
N VAL A 101 -25.45 12.12 -1.36
CA VAL A 101 -25.68 11.13 -0.29
C VAL A 101 -25.72 11.78 1.10
N ALA A 102 -24.89 12.81 1.33
CA ALA A 102 -24.90 13.56 2.60
C ALA A 102 -26.26 14.25 2.81
N ALA A 103 -26.77 14.94 1.80
CA ALA A 103 -28.09 15.58 1.86
C ALA A 103 -29.22 14.56 2.07
N GLU A 104 -29.13 13.39 1.43
CA GLU A 104 -30.08 12.29 1.63
C GLU A 104 -30.06 11.76 3.07
N LEU A 105 -28.88 11.60 3.68
CA LEU A 105 -28.73 11.20 5.08
C LEU A 105 -29.26 12.25 6.05
N GLU A 106 -28.96 13.53 5.82
CA GLU A 106 -29.46 14.63 6.65
C GLU A 106 -30.98 14.70 6.66
N GLU A 107 -31.62 14.54 5.49
CA GLU A 107 -33.08 14.48 5.40
C GLU A 107 -33.65 13.24 6.10
N ALA A 108 -33.03 12.07 5.90
CA ALA A 108 -33.42 10.85 6.60
C ALA A 108 -33.35 11.02 8.13
N ARG A 109 -32.28 11.65 8.64
CA ARG A 109 -32.13 11.94 10.07
C ARG A 109 -33.21 12.90 10.57
N ARG A 110 -33.58 13.94 9.79
CA ARG A 110 -34.70 14.83 10.14
C ARG A 110 -36.03 14.09 10.26
N GLN A 111 -36.32 13.18 9.33
CA GLN A 111 -37.56 12.38 9.36
C GLN A 111 -37.61 11.43 10.55
N VAL A 112 -36.49 10.82 10.91
CA VAL A 112 -36.37 9.99 12.12
C VAL A 112 -36.58 10.82 13.38
N SER A 113 -35.92 11.97 13.49
CA SER A 113 -36.09 12.87 14.65
C SER A 113 -37.50 13.43 14.79
N ALA A 114 -38.22 13.59 13.67
CA ALA A 114 -39.63 14.02 13.66
C ALA A 114 -40.62 12.87 13.90
N GLY A 115 -40.15 11.62 14.09
CA GLY A 115 -41.01 10.46 14.29
C GLY A 115 -41.81 10.05 13.05
N VAL A 116 -41.40 10.49 11.86
CA VAL A 116 -42.12 10.21 10.60
C VAL A 116 -41.79 8.81 10.08
N VAL A 117 -40.53 8.38 10.23
CA VAL A 117 -40.04 7.07 9.75
C VAL A 117 -39.00 6.53 10.72
N GLU A 118 -39.00 5.21 10.92
CA GLU A 118 -37.98 4.52 11.74
C GLU A 118 -36.59 4.54 11.09
N GLU A 119 -35.54 4.67 11.92
CA GLU A 119 -34.15 4.71 11.46
C GLU A 119 -33.75 3.47 10.64
N ALA A 120 -34.22 2.30 11.08
CA ALA A 120 -33.98 1.02 10.43
C ALA A 120 -34.56 0.93 9.01
N VAL A 121 -35.51 1.80 8.66
CA VAL A 121 -36.16 1.81 7.35
C VAL A 121 -35.44 2.75 6.39
N VAL A 122 -35.07 3.95 6.85
CA VAL A 122 -34.56 5.00 5.97
C VAL A 122 -33.04 5.13 6.02
N VAL A 123 -32.45 5.32 7.20
CA VAL A 123 -30.99 5.52 7.36
C VAL A 123 -30.25 4.21 7.07
N ALA A 124 -30.68 3.10 7.67
CA ALA A 124 -30.02 1.82 7.47
C ALA A 124 -30.05 1.37 6.01
N ARG A 125 -31.12 1.70 5.27
CA ARG A 125 -31.22 1.45 3.82
C ARG A 125 -30.21 2.26 3.01
N ILE A 126 -30.00 3.53 3.38
CA ILE A 126 -29.00 4.39 2.72
C ILE A 126 -27.61 3.82 2.96
N HIS A 127 -27.28 3.43 4.20
CA HIS A 127 -26.02 2.76 4.53
C HIS A 127 -25.84 1.46 3.74
N ALA A 128 -26.85 0.59 3.73
CA ALA A 128 -26.82 -0.72 3.06
C ALA A 128 -26.53 -0.65 1.56
N ARG A 129 -26.88 0.46 0.88
CA ARG A 129 -26.52 0.68 -0.55
C ARG A 129 -25.02 0.65 -0.80
N PHE A 130 -24.21 0.88 0.23
CA PHE A 130 -22.75 0.99 0.10
C PHE A 130 -21.99 -0.02 0.97
N THR A 131 -22.45 -0.27 2.19
CA THR A 131 -21.73 -1.08 3.18
C THR A 131 -21.61 -2.55 2.79
N TYR A 132 -22.47 -3.07 1.90
CA TYR A 132 -22.35 -4.44 1.39
C TYR A 132 -21.02 -4.73 0.66
N ARG A 133 -20.31 -3.69 0.22
CA ARG A 133 -18.99 -3.77 -0.44
C ARG A 133 -17.82 -3.51 0.50
N MET A 134 -18.09 -3.34 1.79
CA MET A 134 -17.12 -3.00 2.81
C MET A 134 -16.85 -4.21 3.70
N HIS A 135 -15.64 -4.31 4.24
CA HIS A 135 -15.24 -5.40 5.12
C HIS A 135 -15.42 -6.81 4.50
N ASP A 136 -15.33 -6.91 3.17
CA ASP A 136 -15.48 -8.15 2.42
C ASP A 136 -14.36 -8.30 1.37
N LEU A 137 -13.67 -9.44 1.42
CA LEU A 137 -12.57 -9.75 0.50
C LEU A 137 -13.03 -9.83 -0.96
N SER A 138 -14.16 -10.49 -1.21
CA SER A 138 -14.65 -10.75 -2.56
C SER A 138 -15.10 -9.46 -3.24
N GLU A 139 -15.81 -8.58 -2.53
CA GLU A 139 -16.24 -7.30 -3.05
C GLU A 139 -15.07 -6.31 -3.24
N PHE A 140 -14.06 -6.34 -2.35
CA PHE A 140 -12.81 -5.60 -2.55
C PHE A 140 -12.13 -6.03 -3.86
N MET A 141 -11.85 -7.33 -4.00
CA MET A 141 -11.13 -7.87 -5.16
C MET A 141 -11.92 -7.67 -6.45
N LYS A 142 -13.22 -7.98 -6.44
CA LYS A 142 -14.11 -7.78 -7.59
C LYS A 142 -14.10 -6.32 -8.05
N GLY A 143 -14.25 -5.38 -7.12
CA GLY A 143 -14.25 -3.96 -7.44
C GLY A 143 -12.92 -3.49 -8.06
N LEU A 144 -11.80 -3.82 -7.41
CA LEU A 144 -10.45 -3.50 -7.89
C LEU A 144 -10.22 -4.04 -9.30
N LEU A 145 -10.46 -5.34 -9.50
CA LEU A 145 -10.17 -6.03 -10.75
C LEU A 145 -11.07 -5.57 -11.90
N ILE A 146 -12.36 -5.32 -11.65
CA ILE A 146 -13.28 -4.80 -12.67
C ILE A 146 -12.90 -3.39 -13.06
N ARG A 147 -12.58 -2.52 -12.09
CA ARG A 147 -12.22 -1.13 -12.39
C ARG A 147 -10.93 -1.03 -13.18
N PHE A 148 -9.92 -1.82 -12.82
CA PHE A 148 -8.69 -1.92 -13.60
C PHE A 148 -8.94 -2.49 -15.00
N THR A 149 -9.72 -3.57 -15.13
CA THR A 149 -10.05 -4.18 -16.43
C THR A 149 -10.73 -3.17 -17.36
N ARG A 150 -11.72 -2.41 -16.86
CA ARG A 150 -12.42 -1.37 -17.64
C ARG A 150 -11.46 -0.28 -18.10
N TRP A 151 -10.60 0.20 -17.21
CA TRP A 151 -9.58 1.19 -17.56
C TRP A 151 -8.60 0.64 -18.61
N PHE A 152 -8.05 -0.55 -18.39
CA PHE A 152 -7.09 -1.21 -19.26
C PHE A 152 -7.68 -1.44 -20.66
N ASN A 153 -8.88 -2.02 -20.72
CA ASN A 153 -9.59 -2.26 -21.97
C ASN A 153 -9.81 -0.96 -22.76
N ARG A 154 -10.21 0.12 -22.08
CA ARG A 154 -10.39 1.43 -22.73
C ARG A 154 -9.10 2.00 -23.30
N ILE A 155 -7.99 1.97 -22.54
CA ILE A 155 -6.73 2.57 -23.01
C ILE A 155 -6.02 1.74 -24.08
N HIS A 156 -6.31 0.45 -24.16
CA HIS A 156 -5.74 -0.49 -25.13
C HIS A 156 -6.72 -0.87 -26.25
N SER A 157 -7.85 -0.15 -26.37
CA SER A 157 -8.92 -0.43 -27.35
C SER A 157 -9.35 -1.91 -27.40
N ARG A 158 -9.40 -2.55 -26.22
CA ARG A 158 -9.74 -3.97 -26.05
C ARG A 158 -11.13 -4.12 -25.45
N THR A 159 -11.73 -5.29 -25.62
CA THR A 159 -12.91 -5.75 -24.87
C THR A 159 -12.62 -7.11 -24.20
N GLY A 160 -13.52 -7.59 -23.34
CA GLY A 160 -13.40 -8.91 -22.71
C GLY A 160 -12.61 -8.96 -21.39
N THR A 161 -12.34 -10.19 -20.91
CA THR A 161 -11.75 -10.49 -19.59
C THR A 161 -10.24 -10.31 -19.58
N LEU A 162 -9.70 -9.71 -18.52
CA LEU A 162 -8.25 -9.51 -18.35
C LEU A 162 -7.60 -10.58 -17.47
N TRP A 163 -8.37 -11.17 -16.55
CA TRP A 163 -7.89 -12.11 -15.53
C TRP A 163 -8.30 -13.54 -15.87
N GLU A 164 -7.41 -14.51 -15.61
CA GLU A 164 -7.66 -15.95 -15.84
C GLU A 164 -8.86 -16.45 -15.02
N GLU A 165 -8.95 -15.99 -13.78
CA GLU A 165 -10.02 -16.27 -12.83
C GLU A 165 -10.28 -15.02 -11.98
N ARG A 166 -11.15 -15.12 -10.96
CA ARG A 166 -11.38 -14.00 -10.02
C ARG A 166 -10.08 -13.67 -9.27
N PHE A 167 -9.70 -14.55 -8.35
CA PHE A 167 -8.43 -14.51 -7.60
C PHE A 167 -8.28 -15.82 -6.81
N LYS A 168 -7.05 -16.17 -6.47
CA LYS A 168 -6.74 -17.17 -5.44
C LYS A 168 -6.53 -16.46 -4.11
N SER A 169 -6.92 -17.09 -3.01
CA SER A 169 -6.67 -16.58 -1.66
C SER A 169 -6.28 -17.69 -0.69
N VAL A 170 -5.33 -17.40 0.19
CA VAL A 170 -4.96 -18.24 1.33
C VAL A 170 -5.04 -17.41 2.61
N ILE A 171 -5.61 -17.95 3.67
CA ILE A 171 -5.64 -17.31 4.99
C ILE A 171 -4.23 -17.36 5.59
N VAL A 172 -3.79 -16.23 6.13
CA VAL A 172 -2.51 -16.07 6.79
C VAL A 172 -2.74 -15.79 8.27
N GLU A 173 -2.05 -16.50 9.14
CA GLU A 173 -2.13 -16.26 10.58
C GLU A 173 -1.46 -14.93 10.94
N SER A 174 -1.90 -14.33 12.06
CA SER A 174 -1.28 -13.13 12.63
C SER A 174 0.14 -13.41 13.14
N GLY A 175 0.92 -12.36 13.39
CA GLY A 175 2.28 -12.46 13.92
C GLY A 175 3.29 -12.93 12.89
N VAL A 176 4.01 -14.01 13.19
CA VAL A 176 5.13 -14.50 12.35
C VAL A 176 4.69 -14.75 10.91
N ALA A 177 3.56 -15.43 10.72
CA ALA A 177 3.08 -15.77 9.39
C ALA A 177 2.76 -14.53 8.54
N ALA A 178 2.12 -13.51 9.12
CA ALA A 178 1.81 -12.25 8.43
C ALA A 178 3.07 -11.51 7.98
N ARG A 179 4.06 -11.31 8.86
CA ARG A 179 5.30 -10.59 8.51
C ARG A 179 6.19 -11.36 7.53
N THR A 180 6.26 -12.69 7.66
CA THR A 180 6.97 -13.54 6.71
C THR A 180 6.28 -13.56 5.35
N MET A 181 4.94 -13.58 5.30
CA MET A 181 4.21 -13.50 4.04
C MET A 181 4.40 -12.15 3.35
N ALA A 182 4.36 -11.05 4.11
CA ALA A 182 4.69 -9.73 3.56
C ALA A 182 6.11 -9.74 2.96
N ALA A 183 7.11 -10.23 3.70
CA ALA A 183 8.49 -10.30 3.23
C ALA A 183 8.63 -11.17 1.97
N TYR A 184 7.91 -12.30 1.92
CA TYR A 184 7.83 -13.13 0.73
C TYR A 184 7.30 -12.35 -0.49
N ILE A 185 6.23 -11.58 -0.30
CA ILE A 185 5.62 -10.74 -1.36
C ILE A 185 6.62 -9.74 -1.90
N ASP A 186 7.24 -8.95 -1.02
CA ASP A 186 8.17 -7.89 -1.37
C ASP A 186 9.51 -8.42 -1.95
N LEU A 187 9.86 -9.68 -1.72
CA LEU A 187 11.03 -10.36 -2.30
C LEU A 187 10.80 -10.92 -3.72
N ASN A 188 9.55 -11.02 -4.20
CA ASN A 188 9.29 -11.65 -5.50
C ASN A 188 10.05 -11.01 -6.69
N PRO A 189 10.17 -9.68 -6.81
CA PRO A 189 10.91 -9.05 -7.90
C PRO A 189 12.39 -9.45 -7.92
N LEU A 190 13.03 -9.47 -6.75
CA LEU A 190 14.40 -9.91 -6.58
C LEU A 190 14.55 -11.40 -6.94
N ARG A 191 13.67 -12.25 -6.41
CA ARG A 191 13.65 -13.70 -6.69
C ARG A 191 13.38 -14.01 -8.16
N ALA A 192 12.71 -13.12 -8.87
CA ALA A 192 12.45 -13.23 -10.30
C ALA A 192 13.59 -12.64 -11.17
N GLY A 193 14.65 -12.09 -10.56
CA GLY A 193 15.77 -11.46 -11.28
C GLY A 193 15.41 -10.12 -11.93
N MET A 194 14.33 -9.46 -11.49
CA MET A 194 13.90 -8.16 -12.05
C MET A 194 14.69 -6.98 -11.49
N VAL A 195 15.26 -7.13 -10.30
CA VAL A 195 16.07 -6.15 -9.58
C VAL A 195 17.15 -6.86 -8.77
N GLU A 196 18.18 -6.13 -8.34
CA GLU A 196 19.26 -6.65 -7.48
C GLU A 196 19.01 -6.41 -5.98
N ASP A 197 18.15 -5.43 -5.63
CA ASP A 197 17.71 -5.16 -4.26
C ASP A 197 16.19 -4.97 -4.23
N PRO A 198 15.44 -5.51 -3.23
CA PRO A 198 14.00 -5.32 -3.17
C PRO A 198 13.57 -3.85 -3.01
N ALA A 199 14.44 -2.98 -2.49
CA ALA A 199 14.17 -1.53 -2.42
C ALA A 199 14.14 -0.87 -3.81
N ASP A 200 14.76 -1.50 -4.81
CA ASP A 200 14.83 -0.98 -6.17
C ASP A 200 13.53 -1.18 -6.95
N TYR A 201 12.64 -2.08 -6.50
CA TYR A 201 11.42 -2.39 -7.22
C TYR A 201 10.24 -1.54 -6.80
N ARG A 202 9.82 -0.63 -7.69
CA ARG A 202 8.82 0.39 -7.37
C ARG A 202 7.40 -0.10 -7.12
N TRP A 203 7.06 -1.25 -7.69
CA TRP A 203 5.70 -1.77 -7.68
C TRP A 203 5.47 -2.79 -6.56
N SER A 204 6.18 -2.61 -5.44
CA SER A 204 5.99 -3.36 -4.20
C SER A 204 5.80 -2.42 -2.99
N SER A 205 5.22 -2.93 -1.91
CA SER A 205 5.04 -2.16 -0.68
C SER A 205 6.38 -1.73 -0.07
N TYR A 206 7.39 -2.60 -0.07
CA TYR A 206 8.70 -2.26 0.47
C TYR A 206 9.37 -1.15 -0.34
N GLY A 207 9.37 -1.27 -1.68
CA GLY A 207 9.87 -0.22 -2.56
C GLY A 207 9.14 1.11 -2.35
N GLU A 208 7.81 1.09 -2.32
CA GLU A 208 6.98 2.28 -2.07
C GLU A 208 7.28 2.90 -0.69
N ALA A 209 7.47 2.08 0.36
CA ALA A 209 7.76 2.54 1.71
C ALA A 209 9.17 3.17 1.84
N MET A 210 10.15 2.61 1.12
CA MET A 210 11.52 3.13 1.06
C MET A 210 11.61 4.44 0.27
N GLY A 211 10.90 4.53 -0.86
CA GLY A 211 10.78 5.76 -1.64
C GLY A 211 9.96 6.87 -0.97
N GLY A 212 9.05 6.44 -0.08
CA GLY A 212 8.04 7.27 0.56
C GLY A 212 8.51 8.32 1.56
N GLY A 213 7.62 9.26 1.88
CA GLY A 213 7.75 10.19 3.00
C GLY A 213 6.91 9.76 4.21
N ALA A 214 7.04 10.49 5.34
CA ALA A 214 6.08 10.38 6.45
C ALA A 214 4.72 11.01 6.11
N LYS A 215 4.68 11.82 5.05
CA LYS A 215 3.49 12.44 4.46
C LYS A 215 3.48 12.11 2.97
N GLY A 216 2.29 11.97 2.39
CA GLY A 216 2.11 11.70 0.96
C GLY A 216 2.42 10.26 0.53
N ASN A 217 3.00 10.11 -0.65
CA ASN A 217 3.31 8.81 -1.27
C ASN A 217 4.18 7.94 -0.34
N GLY A 218 3.81 6.66 -0.21
CA GLY A 218 4.48 5.67 0.65
C GLY A 218 4.08 5.67 2.13
N LYS A 219 3.31 6.64 2.64
CA LYS A 219 2.76 6.57 4.01
C LYS A 219 1.93 5.29 4.20
N LYS A 220 0.97 5.03 3.32
CA LYS A 220 0.12 3.83 3.37
C LYS A 220 0.91 2.52 3.30
N ALA A 221 1.98 2.47 2.50
CA ALA A 221 2.85 1.30 2.44
C ALA A 221 3.60 1.07 3.77
N ARG A 222 4.09 2.16 4.41
CA ARG A 222 4.70 2.08 5.75
C ARG A 222 3.72 1.61 6.79
N GLU A 223 2.53 2.19 6.81
CA GLU A 223 1.46 1.82 7.73
C GLU A 223 1.10 0.33 7.59
N GLY A 224 0.96 -0.16 6.36
CA GLY A 224 0.69 -1.56 6.05
C GLY A 224 1.79 -2.50 6.52
N LEU A 225 3.06 -2.17 6.28
CA LEU A 225 4.20 -2.99 6.70
C LEU A 225 4.42 -2.98 8.22
N VAL A 226 4.21 -1.83 8.87
CA VAL A 226 4.21 -1.73 10.34
C VAL A 226 3.13 -2.63 10.92
N ARG A 227 1.91 -2.56 10.35
CA ARG A 227 0.81 -3.43 10.76
C ARG A 227 1.14 -4.91 10.50
N ALA A 228 1.70 -5.26 9.36
CA ALA A 228 2.08 -6.64 9.05
C ALA A 228 3.08 -7.19 10.07
N TYR A 229 4.04 -6.36 10.50
CA TYR A 229 5.09 -6.75 11.42
C TYR A 229 4.58 -6.97 12.85
N PHE A 230 3.67 -6.10 13.31
CA PHE A 230 3.22 -6.05 14.70
C PHE A 230 1.73 -6.36 14.91
N CYS A 231 1.06 -7.00 13.95
CA CYS A 231 -0.38 -7.29 14.04
C CYS A 231 -0.80 -8.10 15.28
N ASP A 232 0.12 -8.87 15.86
CA ASP A 232 -0.01 -9.66 17.09
C ASP A 232 0.30 -8.88 18.39
N GLN A 233 0.83 -7.67 18.29
CA GLN A 233 1.29 -6.87 19.44
C GLN A 233 0.38 -5.66 19.74
N GLY A 234 -0.83 -5.62 19.16
CA GLY A 234 -1.77 -4.50 19.33
C GLY A 234 -1.35 -3.21 18.62
N VAL A 235 -0.19 -3.18 17.94
CA VAL A 235 0.27 -2.04 17.15
C VAL A 235 -0.55 -1.94 15.86
N GLY A 236 -1.00 -0.73 15.57
CA GLY A 236 -1.85 -0.42 14.43
C GLY A 236 -1.04 0.00 13.20
N PHE A 237 -1.54 1.03 12.54
CA PHE A 237 -1.01 1.61 11.30
C PHE A 237 -0.14 2.84 11.61
N GLU A 238 0.72 2.74 12.62
CA GLU A 238 1.57 3.84 13.10
C GLU A 238 2.80 4.00 12.20
N ALA A 239 2.69 4.82 11.14
CA ALA A 239 3.76 5.05 10.16
C ALA A 239 5.08 5.53 10.79
N GLU A 240 5.04 6.13 11.97
CA GLU A 240 6.17 6.63 12.75
C GLU A 240 7.12 5.51 13.18
N LYS A 241 6.58 4.29 13.41
CA LYS A 241 7.35 3.08 13.73
C LYS A 241 8.11 2.52 12.53
N TRP A 242 7.91 3.07 11.33
CA TRP A 242 8.62 2.63 10.11
C TRP A 242 10.14 2.64 10.26
N ARG A 243 10.71 3.58 11.01
CA ARG A 243 12.18 3.64 11.17
C ARG A 243 12.73 2.36 11.79
N GLU A 244 12.04 1.83 12.79
CA GLU A 244 12.37 0.57 13.43
C GLU A 244 12.04 -0.61 12.52
N VAL A 245 10.79 -0.65 12.03
CA VAL A 245 10.30 -1.74 11.17
C VAL A 245 11.14 -1.89 9.91
N SER A 246 11.59 -0.81 9.27
CA SER A 246 12.40 -0.88 8.05
C SER A 246 13.68 -1.70 8.22
N ARG A 247 14.33 -1.63 9.39
CA ARG A 247 15.56 -2.38 9.69
C ARG A 247 15.24 -3.85 9.95
N LEU A 248 14.29 -4.11 10.85
CA LEU A 248 13.85 -5.46 11.20
C LEU A 248 13.30 -6.22 9.99
N TYR A 249 12.49 -5.53 9.18
CA TYR A 249 11.88 -6.09 7.98
C TYR A 249 12.91 -6.40 6.89
N ARG A 250 13.93 -5.54 6.73
CA ARG A 250 15.04 -5.81 5.80
C ARG A 250 15.86 -7.03 6.22
N ARG A 251 16.15 -7.17 7.51
CA ARG A 251 16.80 -8.37 8.08
C ARG A 251 15.95 -9.62 7.85
N LEU A 252 14.65 -9.56 8.12
CA LEU A 252 13.72 -10.64 7.85
C LEU A 252 13.77 -11.08 6.38
N MET A 253 13.73 -10.13 5.44
CA MET A 253 13.89 -10.43 4.02
C MET A 253 15.24 -11.07 3.70
N GLY A 254 16.34 -10.62 4.32
CA GLY A 254 17.66 -11.24 4.16
C GLY A 254 17.69 -12.70 4.63
N ILE A 255 17.06 -13.02 5.76
CA ILE A 255 16.93 -14.39 6.28
C ILE A 255 16.09 -15.24 5.31
N GLU A 256 14.95 -14.72 4.86
CA GLU A 256 14.06 -15.42 3.91
C GLU A 256 14.73 -15.65 2.54
N LEU A 257 15.61 -14.75 2.13
CA LEU A 257 16.37 -14.89 0.89
C LEU A 257 17.42 -16.01 0.98
N GLN A 258 18.06 -16.19 2.14
CA GLN A 258 18.97 -17.31 2.38
C GLN A 258 18.23 -18.66 2.38
N ARG A 259 16.99 -18.69 2.88
CA ARG A 259 16.15 -19.90 2.84
C ARG A 259 15.69 -20.25 1.42
N LYS A 260 15.33 -19.23 0.63
CA LYS A 260 14.86 -19.40 -0.75
C LYS A 260 15.26 -18.20 -1.60
N SER A 261 16.33 -18.35 -2.37
CA SER A 261 16.93 -17.30 -3.21
C SER A 261 16.20 -17.09 -4.54
N GLY A 262 15.61 -18.14 -5.12
CA GLY A 262 15.07 -18.06 -6.49
C GLY A 262 16.21 -17.77 -7.49
N HIS A 263 16.02 -16.76 -8.34
CA HIS A 263 17.04 -16.26 -9.27
C HIS A 263 17.94 -15.16 -8.66
N ALA A 264 17.75 -14.80 -7.39
CA ALA A 264 18.57 -13.77 -6.75
C ALA A 264 20.02 -14.26 -6.59
N GLN A 265 20.98 -13.41 -6.96
CA GLN A 265 22.39 -13.65 -6.66
C GLN A 265 22.66 -13.33 -5.19
N VAL A 266 22.70 -14.37 -4.35
CA VAL A 266 22.97 -14.24 -2.91
C VAL A 266 24.43 -14.58 -2.65
N GLN A 267 25.21 -13.65 -2.12
CA GLN A 267 26.52 -13.98 -1.57
C GLN A 267 26.33 -14.91 -0.36
N SER A 268 26.72 -16.17 -0.52
CA SER A 268 26.63 -17.18 0.55
C SER A 268 27.54 -16.80 1.71
N ARG A 269 26.96 -16.34 2.82
CA ARG A 269 27.66 -16.09 4.08
C ARG A 269 27.56 -17.31 4.99
N GLY A 270 28.10 -18.45 4.56
CA GLY A 270 28.22 -19.67 5.38
C GLY A 270 26.90 -20.19 5.99
N PRO A 271 26.97 -21.23 6.84
CA PRO A 271 25.80 -21.69 7.59
C PRO A 271 25.46 -20.69 8.71
N VAL A 272 24.21 -20.23 8.72
CA VAL A 272 23.68 -19.35 9.77
C VAL A 272 23.42 -20.18 11.02
N THR A 273 24.22 -19.96 12.08
CA THR A 273 24.14 -20.70 13.35
C THR A 273 23.09 -20.14 14.31
N LYS A 274 22.73 -18.87 14.16
CA LYS A 274 21.75 -18.15 14.99
C LYS A 274 20.32 -18.44 14.53
N ASN A 275 19.37 -18.49 15.47
CA ASN A 275 17.96 -18.63 15.12
C ASN A 275 17.39 -17.31 14.55
N THR A 276 16.14 -17.31 14.07
CA THR A 276 15.55 -16.12 13.41
C THR A 276 15.38 -14.95 14.37
N ALA A 277 15.04 -15.20 15.64
CA ALA A 277 14.87 -14.17 16.65
C ALA A 277 16.22 -13.52 16.98
N ASP A 278 17.25 -14.33 17.21
CA ASP A 278 18.61 -13.86 17.52
C ASP A 278 19.19 -12.98 16.40
N LEU A 279 18.91 -13.32 15.13
CA LEU A 279 19.36 -12.54 13.97
C LEU A 279 18.63 -11.20 13.83
N LEU A 280 17.34 -11.16 14.19
CA LEU A 280 16.58 -9.92 14.19
C LEU A 280 17.08 -8.96 15.28
N GLU A 281 17.54 -9.50 16.41
CA GLU A 281 18.03 -8.75 17.58
C GLU A 281 19.53 -8.39 17.51
N SER A 282 20.31 -9.03 16.62
CA SER A 282 21.73 -8.77 16.42
C SER A 282 22.06 -7.29 16.16
N ALA A 283 23.14 -6.78 16.77
CA ALA A 283 23.62 -5.41 16.52
C ALA A 283 24.07 -5.23 15.07
N ASP A 284 24.77 -6.23 14.53
CA ASP A 284 25.23 -6.27 13.13
C ASP A 284 24.18 -6.96 12.24
N ASN A 285 23.90 -6.37 11.06
CA ASN A 285 23.06 -7.01 10.06
C ASN A 285 23.89 -8.02 9.25
N GLU A 286 23.97 -9.25 9.78
CA GLU A 286 24.70 -10.37 9.18
C GLU A 286 23.92 -11.08 8.06
N THR A 287 22.71 -10.62 7.72
CA THR A 287 21.82 -11.29 6.76
C THR A 287 22.24 -11.04 5.30
N ALA A 288 21.61 -11.75 4.35
CA ALA A 288 21.88 -11.57 2.92
C ALA A 288 21.53 -10.18 2.36
N LEU A 289 20.77 -9.37 3.10
CA LEU A 289 20.46 -7.99 2.74
C LEU A 289 21.09 -7.04 3.78
N PRO A 290 22.25 -6.43 3.50
CA PRO A 290 22.88 -5.49 4.43
C PRO A 290 22.01 -4.25 4.61
N ASP A 291 22.13 -3.54 5.74
CA ASP A 291 21.40 -2.29 5.97
C ASP A 291 21.66 -1.29 4.84
N LEU A 292 20.63 -0.57 4.40
CA LEU A 292 20.79 0.44 3.35
C LEU A 292 21.55 1.64 3.90
N ASP A 293 22.63 2.02 3.23
CA ASP A 293 23.33 3.25 3.53
C ASP A 293 22.50 4.49 3.15
N MET A 294 22.99 5.66 3.53
CA MET A 294 22.31 6.92 3.26
C MET A 294 22.16 7.21 1.77
N ALA A 295 23.15 6.85 0.95
CA ALA A 295 23.14 7.09 -0.47
C ALA A 295 22.09 6.22 -1.17
N ALA A 296 21.98 4.95 -0.81
CA ALA A 296 20.97 4.02 -1.29
C ALA A 296 19.56 4.43 -0.85
N MET A 297 19.40 4.88 0.40
CA MET A 297 18.12 5.43 0.88
C MET A 297 17.70 6.70 0.13
N LEU A 298 18.66 7.61 -0.14
CA LEU A 298 18.41 8.81 -0.94
C LEU A 298 18.07 8.45 -2.38
N ARG A 299 18.79 7.51 -3.00
CA ARG A 299 18.53 6.99 -4.34
C ARG A 299 17.12 6.42 -4.45
N CYS A 300 16.65 5.68 -3.44
CA CYS A 300 15.24 5.26 -3.37
C CYS A 300 14.36 6.51 -3.47
N ARG A 301 14.44 7.44 -2.52
CA ARG A 301 13.58 8.64 -2.50
C ARG A 301 13.60 9.45 -3.80
N VAL A 302 14.77 9.57 -4.44
CA VAL A 302 14.94 10.24 -5.73
C VAL A 302 14.24 9.46 -6.85
N ARG A 303 14.48 8.15 -6.96
CA ARG A 303 13.85 7.28 -7.97
C ARG A 303 12.33 7.27 -7.88
N TYR A 304 11.80 7.32 -6.66
CA TYR A 304 10.36 7.34 -6.44
C TYR A 304 9.72 8.71 -6.66
N PHE A 305 10.51 9.77 -6.94
CA PHE A 305 10.06 11.15 -7.13
C PHE A 305 8.88 11.48 -6.21
N THR A 306 9.06 11.26 -4.91
CA THR A 306 8.05 11.67 -3.93
C THR A 306 8.07 13.18 -3.84
N ASP A 307 7.24 13.81 -4.68
CA ASP A 307 6.96 15.25 -4.81
C ASP A 307 8.19 16.17 -4.86
N GLY A 308 9.36 15.64 -5.19
CA GLY A 308 10.62 16.37 -5.26
C GLY A 308 11.04 16.57 -6.70
N ALA A 309 10.92 17.78 -7.23
CA ALA A 309 11.22 18.06 -8.63
C ALA A 309 12.72 18.07 -8.93
N VAL A 310 13.55 18.50 -7.96
CA VAL A 310 14.97 18.81 -8.17
C VAL A 310 15.76 18.62 -6.87
N ILE A 311 16.95 18.00 -6.95
CA ILE A 311 17.89 17.80 -5.84
C ILE A 311 19.31 18.16 -6.31
N GLY A 312 20.05 18.94 -5.51
CA GLY A 312 21.42 19.33 -5.83
C GLY A 312 21.96 20.40 -4.88
N SER A 313 22.94 21.19 -5.33
CA SER A 313 23.43 22.35 -4.58
C SER A 313 22.32 23.39 -4.37
N LYS A 314 22.48 24.30 -3.39
CA LYS A 314 21.48 25.35 -3.12
C LYS A 314 21.19 26.18 -4.38
N THR A 315 22.25 26.53 -5.11
CA THR A 315 22.19 27.33 -6.35
C THR A 315 21.40 26.60 -7.43
N PHE A 316 21.78 25.35 -7.75
CA PHE A 316 21.10 24.54 -8.76
C PHE A 316 19.59 24.37 -8.48
N VAL A 317 19.24 24.14 -7.21
CA VAL A 317 17.84 23.97 -6.81
C VAL A 317 17.06 25.29 -6.89
N ASN A 318 17.69 26.43 -6.61
CA ASN A 318 17.07 27.74 -6.77
C ASN A 318 16.91 28.11 -8.25
N GLU A 319 17.90 27.82 -9.10
CA GLU A 319 17.80 28.03 -10.55
C GLU A 319 16.64 27.23 -11.15
N ALA A 320 16.54 25.95 -10.81
CA ALA A 320 15.43 25.13 -11.29
C ALA A 320 14.06 25.55 -10.72
N PHE A 321 14.04 26.25 -9.58
CA PHE A 321 12.82 26.85 -9.03
C PHE A 321 12.42 28.13 -9.74
N GLU A 322 13.37 28.97 -10.15
CA GLU A 322 13.09 30.15 -10.99
C GLU A 322 12.56 29.72 -12.36
N LEU A 323 13.17 28.69 -12.96
CA LEU A 323 12.71 28.11 -14.22
C LEU A 323 11.30 27.50 -14.17
N ALA A 324 10.82 27.16 -12.97
CA ALA A 324 9.50 26.58 -12.73
C ALA A 324 8.66 27.43 -11.76
N ARG A 325 8.86 28.76 -11.75
CA ARG A 325 8.30 29.67 -10.73
C ARG A 325 6.77 29.62 -10.66
N ASP A 326 6.14 29.55 -11.82
CA ASP A 326 4.71 29.40 -12.05
C ASP A 326 4.11 28.18 -11.32
N ARG A 327 4.89 27.11 -11.18
CA ARG A 327 4.50 25.87 -10.50
C ARG A 327 4.54 25.96 -8.97
N PHE A 328 4.83 27.11 -8.38
CA PHE A 328 4.84 27.27 -6.93
C PHE A 328 3.96 28.46 -6.48
N THR A 329 3.61 28.48 -5.19
CA THR A 329 2.82 29.59 -4.63
C THR A 329 3.60 30.90 -4.62
N SER A 330 2.91 32.02 -4.80
CA SER A 330 3.50 33.38 -4.76
C SER A 330 4.17 33.71 -3.43
N LYS A 331 3.76 33.05 -2.34
CA LYS A 331 4.39 33.19 -1.00
C LYS A 331 5.82 32.65 -0.96
N ARG A 332 6.20 31.77 -1.89
CA ARG A 332 7.51 31.12 -1.91
C ARG A 332 8.51 32.00 -2.66
N LYS A 333 9.57 32.41 -1.96
CA LYS A 333 10.63 33.30 -2.48
C LYS A 333 11.87 32.56 -2.98
N ASP A 334 12.03 31.28 -2.63
CA ASP A 334 13.15 30.43 -3.05
C ASP A 334 12.75 28.93 -3.10
N GLY A 335 13.51 28.16 -3.88
CA GLY A 335 13.26 26.74 -4.12
C GLY A 335 13.88 25.84 -3.07
N ALA A 336 15.09 26.15 -2.66
CA ALA A 336 15.96 25.28 -1.90
C ALA A 336 15.46 25.02 -0.48
N ARG A 337 15.23 23.75 -0.15
CA ARG A 337 14.93 23.28 1.20
C ARG A 337 15.99 22.29 1.64
N ARG A 338 16.54 22.49 2.84
CA ARG A 338 17.42 21.51 3.48
C ARG A 338 16.74 20.16 3.54
N LEU A 339 17.51 19.10 3.31
CA LEU A 339 17.02 17.75 3.49
C LEU A 339 16.59 17.53 4.95
N ARG A 340 15.48 16.80 5.12
CA ARG A 340 14.83 16.52 6.42
C ARG A 340 14.64 15.02 6.59
N GLY A 341 14.39 14.58 7.83
CA GLY A 341 14.22 13.17 8.17
C GLY A 341 15.52 12.40 7.92
N SER A 342 15.45 11.26 7.22
CA SER A 342 16.65 10.47 6.92
C SER A 342 17.70 11.22 6.09
N GLY A 343 17.33 12.20 5.27
CA GLY A 343 18.30 13.01 4.52
C GLY A 343 19.02 14.09 5.36
N LYS A 344 18.73 14.21 6.66
CA LYS A 344 19.36 15.20 7.55
C LYS A 344 20.90 15.14 7.57
N PRO A 345 21.58 13.99 7.45
CA PRO A 345 23.05 13.94 7.39
C PRO A 345 23.63 14.69 6.18
N ALA A 346 22.88 14.85 5.09
CA ALA A 346 23.27 15.66 3.94
C ALA A 346 22.77 17.11 4.03
N ALA A 347 22.16 17.53 5.15
CA ALA A 347 21.66 18.89 5.32
C ALA A 347 22.83 19.88 5.39
N GLY A 348 22.83 20.87 4.48
CA GLY A 348 23.91 21.84 4.32
C GLY A 348 24.79 21.55 3.10
N LEU A 349 24.87 20.29 2.66
CA LEU A 349 25.56 19.87 1.44
C LEU A 349 24.60 19.78 0.25
N LEU A 350 23.42 19.19 0.48
CA LEU A 350 22.38 19.00 -0.55
C LEU A 350 21.06 19.67 -0.17
N TRP A 351 20.35 20.12 -1.20
CA TRP A 351 19.10 20.86 -1.13
C TRP A 351 18.06 20.21 -2.06
N SER A 352 16.77 20.43 -1.78
CA SER A 352 15.65 19.90 -2.58
C SER A 352 14.55 20.93 -2.80
N ALA A 353 13.84 20.88 -3.93
CA ALA A 353 12.59 21.62 -4.17
C ALA A 353 11.40 20.65 -4.20
N ARG A 354 10.28 21.00 -3.54
CA ARG A 354 9.08 20.17 -3.33
C ARG A 354 7.80 20.99 -3.40
N ASP A 355 6.63 20.37 -3.40
CA ASP A 355 5.30 21.03 -3.34
C ASP A 355 4.97 21.85 -4.61
N LEU A 356 5.04 21.21 -5.79
CA LEU A 356 4.59 21.80 -7.05
C LEU A 356 3.05 21.89 -7.07
N ARG A 357 2.52 22.95 -7.67
CA ARG A 357 1.12 23.03 -8.10
C ARG A 357 0.90 22.03 -9.23
N VAL A 358 -0.04 21.11 -9.06
CA VAL A 358 -0.43 20.12 -10.08
C VAL A 358 -1.50 20.76 -10.97
N GLY A 359 -1.37 20.66 -12.30
CA GLY A 359 -2.37 21.16 -13.25
C GLY A 359 -2.16 22.59 -13.77
N ILE A 360 -0.94 23.13 -13.71
CA ILE A 360 -0.55 24.35 -14.44
C ILE A 360 0.04 23.89 -15.78
N GLY A 361 -0.77 23.96 -16.83
CA GLY A 361 -0.45 23.65 -18.21
C GLY A 361 -1.54 24.23 -19.10
#